data_AF-A0A7K4CAN7-F1
#
_entry.id   AF-A0A7K4CAN7-F1
#
_cell.length_a   1.000
_cell.length_b   1.000
_cell.length_c   1.000
_cell.angle_alpha   90.00
_cell.angle_beta   90.00
_cell.angle_gamma   90.00
#
_symmetry.space_group_name_H-M   'P 1'
#
loop_
_entity.id
_entity.type
_entity.pdbx_description
1 polymer ?
#
loop_
_entity_poly.entity_id
_entity_poly.type
_entity_poly.pdbx_seq_one_letter_code
_entity_poly.pdbx_strand_id
1 'polypeptide(L)'
;MAGTESPHSPLARLVLFMVCMAIAGSLVAGTHYYAIDLPQQKNVQTPENAENNNINCILCLHNCQVDSDPISCRTGCKDLECAGVV
;
A
#
# COMPACT_ATOMS: atom_id res chain seq x y z
N MET A 1 43.40 30.05 27.79
CA MET A 1 42.53 29.52 26.71
C MET A 1 41.12 29.51 27.25
N ALA A 2 40.34 30.55 26.99
CA ALA A 2 38.97 30.66 27.48
C ALA A 2 38.07 29.82 26.57
N GLY A 3 37.49 28.75 27.11
CA GLY A 3 36.47 27.97 26.42
C GLY A 3 35.23 28.83 26.24
N THR A 4 34.81 29.03 24.99
CA THR A 4 33.59 29.74 24.67
C THR A 4 32.39 28.92 25.13
N GLU A 5 31.80 29.28 26.27
CA GLU A 5 30.49 28.77 26.67
C GLU A 5 29.45 29.23 25.65
N SER A 6 28.69 28.27 25.11
CA SER A 6 27.64 28.58 24.14
C SER A 6 26.41 29.11 24.88
N PRO A 7 25.82 30.24 24.45
CA PRO A 7 24.69 30.86 25.15
C PRO A 7 23.37 30.08 25.00
N HIS A 8 23.38 28.95 24.29
CA HIS A 8 22.17 28.19 23.99
C HIS A 8 21.87 27.19 25.08
N SER A 9 20.59 27.11 25.48
CA SER A 9 20.15 26.15 26.47
C SER A 9 20.45 24.72 25.99
N PRO A 10 20.87 23.81 26.89
CA PRO A 10 21.07 22.40 26.56
C PRO A 10 19.83 21.75 25.92
N LEU A 11 18.64 22.22 26.30
CA LEU A 11 17.37 21.78 25.73
C LEU A 11 17.24 22.17 24.25
N ALA A 12 17.60 23.41 23.88
CA ALA A 12 17.53 23.85 22.48
C ALA A 12 18.43 23.01 21.56
N ARG A 13 19.61 22.62 22.07
CA ARG A 13 20.55 21.74 21.34
C ARG A 13 19.99 20.34 21.14
N LEU A 14 19.34 19.80 22.17
CA LEU A 14 18.70 18.49 22.10
C LEU A 14 17.53 18.48 21.12
N VAL A 15 16.70 19.53 21.12
CA VAL A 15 15.60 19.66 20.16
C VAL A 15 16.12 19.76 18.73
N LEU A 16 17.14 20.58 18.50
CA LEU A 16 17.76 20.69 17.17
C LEU A 16 18.32 19.34 16.71
N PHE A 17 18.98 18.60 17.61
CA PHE A 17 19.49 17.27 17.31
C PHE A 17 18.37 16.29 16.92
N MET A 18 17.26 16.28 17.67
CA MET A 18 16.10 15.44 17.36
C MET A 18 15.49 15.79 15.99
N VAL A 19 15.37 17.08 15.67
CA VAL A 19 14.87 17.54 14.37
C VAL A 19 15.79 17.10 13.24
N CYS A 20 17.11 17.26 13.39
CA CYS A 20 18.08 16.80 12.41
C CYS A 20 18.00 15.28 12.20
N MET A 21 17.87 14.51 13.28
CA MET A 21 17.71 13.05 13.19
C MET A 21 16.41 12.65 12.50
N ALA A 22 15.30 13.34 12.75
CA ALA A 22 14.03 13.08 12.09
C ALA A 22 14.10 13.35 10.57
N ILE A 23 14.75 14.45 10.17
CA ILE A 23 14.97 14.78 8.75
C ILE A 23 15.85 13.71 8.11
N ALA A 24 16.99 13.37 8.72
CA ALA A 24 17.89 12.35 8.21
C ALA A 24 17.20 10.98 8.07
N GLY A 25 16.45 10.57 9.09
CA GLY A 25 15.68 9.33 9.08
C GLY A 25 14.62 9.30 7.97
N SER A 26 13.93 10.42 7.74
CA SER A 26 12.92 10.52 6.68
C SER A 26 13.53 10.39 5.29
N LEU A 27 14.70 10.99 5.04
CA LEU A 27 15.41 10.85 3.77
C LEU A 27 15.86 9.41 3.53
N VAL A 28 16.44 8.77 4.54
CA VAL A 28 16.87 7.36 4.44
C VAL A 28 15.68 6.45 4.18
N ALA A 29 14.58 6.60 4.93
CA ALA A 29 13.36 5.83 4.71
C ALA A 29 12.79 6.05 3.29
N GLY A 30 12.75 7.29 2.82
CA GLY A 30 12.28 7.61 1.47
C GLY A 30 13.15 6.98 0.37
N THR A 31 14.48 7.04 0.52
CA THR A 31 15.40 6.39 -0.44
C THR A 31 15.28 4.88 -0.43
N HIS A 32 15.14 4.25 0.75
CA HIS A 32 14.87 2.82 0.86
C HIS A 32 13.54 2.45 0.20
N TYR A 33 12.49 3.23 0.44
CA TYR A 33 11.18 3.02 -0.20
C TYR A 33 11.26 3.09 -1.73
N TYR A 34 11.96 4.09 -2.27
CA TYR A 34 12.10 4.24 -3.71
C TYR A 34 12.97 3.17 -4.37
N ALA A 35 14.11 2.84 -3.76
CA ALA A 35 15.11 1.97 -4.36
C ALA A 35 14.87 0.47 -4.11
N ILE A 36 14.22 0.12 -2.99
CA ILE A 36 14.04 -1.27 -2.55
C ILE A 36 12.56 -1.62 -2.55
N ASP A 37 11.74 -0.89 -1.78
CA ASP A 37 10.36 -1.30 -1.54
C ASP A 37 9.50 -1.20 -2.82
N LEU A 38 9.64 -0.12 -3.60
CA LEU A 38 8.90 0.08 -4.85
C LEU A 38 9.22 -1.00 -5.92
N PRO A 39 10.49 -1.31 -6.23
CA PRO A 39 10.83 -2.41 -7.13
C PRO A 39 10.36 -3.77 -6.62
N GLN A 40 10.46 -4.02 -5.31
CA GLN A 40 9.97 -5.26 -4.72
C GLN A 40 8.45 -5.38 -4.82
N GLN A 41 7.70 -4.30 -4.56
CA GLN A 41 6.24 -4.26 -4.71
C GLN A 41 5.81 -4.55 -6.14
N LYS A 42 6.53 -4.04 -7.14
CA LYS A 42 6.23 -4.33 -8.57
C LYS A 42 6.53 -5.77 -8.97
N ASN A 43 7.42 -6.44 -8.24
CA ASN A 43 7.82 -7.81 -8.55
C ASN A 43 6.96 -8.87 -7.83
N VAL A 44 6.19 -8.47 -6.83
CA VAL A 44 5.17 -9.32 -6.24
C VAL A 44 3.89 -9.10 -7.05
N GLN A 45 3.40 -10.15 -7.73
CA GLN A 45 2.00 -10.21 -8.15
C GLN A 45 1.14 -10.37 -6.90
N THR A 46 1.01 -9.32 -6.09
CA THR A 46 -0.10 -9.24 -5.15
C THR A 46 -1.34 -9.03 -6.00
N PRO A 47 -2.46 -9.75 -5.77
CA PRO A 47 -3.72 -9.38 -6.39
C PRO A 47 -3.89 -7.88 -6.13
N GLU A 48 -4.08 -7.11 -7.21
CA GLU A 48 -4.37 -5.70 -7.07
C GLU A 48 -5.47 -5.57 -6.01
N ASN A 49 -5.48 -4.49 -5.25
CA ASN A 49 -6.74 -3.97 -4.71
C ASN A 49 -7.59 -3.47 -5.89
N ALA A 50 -7.81 -4.34 -6.89
CA ALA A 50 -8.75 -4.21 -7.98
C ALA A 50 -10.12 -4.32 -7.29
N GLU A 51 -10.52 -3.18 -6.75
CA GLU A 51 -11.88 -2.71 -6.63
C GLU A 51 -12.91 -3.80 -6.95
N ASN A 52 -13.29 -4.56 -5.91
CA ASN A 52 -14.58 -5.23 -5.74
C ASN A 52 -15.08 -6.25 -6.80
N ASN A 53 -14.47 -6.36 -7.98
CA ASN A 53 -14.96 -7.17 -9.09
C ASN A 53 -14.83 -8.66 -8.78
N ASN A 54 -13.82 -9.04 -8.01
CA ASN A 54 -13.66 -10.44 -7.59
C ASN A 54 -14.75 -10.85 -6.58
N ILE A 55 -15.16 -9.94 -5.68
CA ILE A 55 -16.24 -10.19 -4.72
C ILE A 55 -17.58 -10.29 -5.45
N ASN A 56 -17.86 -9.36 -6.37
CA ASN A 56 -19.09 -9.39 -7.17
C ASN A 56 -19.15 -10.63 -8.07
N CYS A 57 -18.05 -11.01 -8.71
CA CYS A 57 -17.94 -12.23 -9.49
C CYS A 57 -18.24 -13.48 -8.64
N ILE A 58 -17.61 -13.62 -7.47
CA ILE A 58 -17.82 -14.76 -6.56
C ILE A 58 -19.28 -14.80 -6.08
N LEU A 59 -19.85 -13.65 -5.71
CA LEU A 59 -21.23 -13.56 -5.24
C LEU A 59 -22.24 -13.88 -6.36
N CYS A 60 -21.98 -13.41 -7.58
CA CYS A 60 -22.79 -13.69 -8.77
C CYS A 60 -22.79 -15.20 -9.07
N LEU A 61 -21.61 -15.82 -9.09
CA LEU A 61 -21.46 -17.27 -9.30
C LEU A 61 -22.11 -18.11 -8.20
N HIS A 62 -22.06 -17.63 -6.95
CA HIS A 62 -22.72 -18.30 -5.82
C HIS A 62 -24.24 -18.26 -5.96
N ASN A 63 -24.81 -17.12 -6.35
CA ASN A 63 -26.25 -16.98 -6.54
C ASN A 63 -26.79 -17.82 -7.71
N CYS A 64 -25.96 -18.11 -8.72
CA CYS A 64 -26.33 -19.03 -9.80
C CYS A 64 -26.58 -20.48 -9.37
N GLN A 65 -26.23 -20.88 -8.13
CA GLN A 65 -26.56 -22.23 -7.64
C GLN A 65 -28.05 -22.42 -7.38
N VAL A 66 -28.78 -21.34 -7.16
CA VAL A 66 -30.22 -21.33 -6.84
C VAL A 66 -31.06 -20.89 -8.04
N ASP A 67 -30.42 -20.57 -9.17
CA ASP A 67 -31.07 -20.12 -10.39
C ASP A 67 -31.68 -21.29 -11.18
N SER A 68 -32.78 -21.03 -11.87
CA SER A 68 -33.46 -21.99 -12.72
C SER A 68 -32.66 -22.38 -13.98
N ASP A 69 -31.76 -21.52 -14.45
CA ASP A 69 -30.80 -21.80 -15.52
C ASP A 69 -29.36 -21.43 -15.08
N PRO A 70 -28.69 -22.35 -14.37
CA PRO A 70 -27.36 -22.10 -13.82
C PRO A 70 -26.29 -21.90 -14.89
N ILE A 71 -26.51 -22.37 -16.13
CA ILE A 71 -25.55 -22.25 -17.23
C ILE A 71 -25.58 -20.84 -17.80
N SER A 72 -26.78 -20.33 -18.12
CA SER A 72 -26.94 -18.97 -18.62
C SER A 72 -26.53 -17.94 -17.56
N CYS A 73 -26.90 -18.16 -16.29
CA CYS A 73 -26.51 -17.31 -15.17
C CYS A 73 -24.98 -17.21 -15.03
N ARG A 74 -24.26 -18.35 -15.04
CA ARG A 74 -22.80 -18.35 -14.94
C ARG A 74 -22.12 -17.65 -16.11
N THR A 75 -22.68 -17.78 -17.32
CA THR A 75 -22.14 -17.14 -18.52
C THR A 75 -22.30 -15.62 -18.44
N GLY A 76 -23.48 -15.13 -18.04
CA GLY A 76 -23.71 -13.71 -17.80
C GLY A 76 -22.83 -13.13 -16.69
N CYS A 77 -22.66 -13.83 -15.57
CA CYS A 77 -21.75 -13.41 -14.50
C CYS A 77 -20.30 -13.28 -15.00
N LYS A 78 -19.85 -14.21 -15.85
CA LYS A 78 -18.49 -14.17 -16.41
C LYS A 78 -18.27 -12.95 -17.30
N ASP A 79 -19.26 -12.60 -18.11
CA ASP A 79 -19.16 -11.51 -19.08
C ASP A 79 -19.32 -10.12 -18.44
N LEU A 80 -20.10 -10.02 -17.35
CA LEU A 80 -20.46 -8.74 -16.72
C LEU A 80 -19.59 -8.40 -15.49
N GLU A 81 -19.39 -9.37 -14.59
CA GLU A 81 -18.81 -9.13 -13.25
C GLU A 81 -17.40 -9.71 -13.09
N CYS A 82 -17.06 -10.75 -13.86
CA CYS A 82 -15.75 -11.42 -13.80
C CYS A 82 -14.77 -10.94 -14.88
N ALA A 83 -15.13 -9.92 -15.68
CA ALA A 83 -14.26 -9.40 -16.72
C ALA A 83 -13.00 -8.76 -16.09
N GLY A 84 -11.87 -9.47 -16.19
CA GLY A 84 -10.58 -9.05 -15.59
C GLY A 84 -10.16 -9.83 -14.34
N VAL A 85 -10.96 -10.79 -13.87
CA VAL A 85 -10.53 -11.79 -12.88
C VAL A 85 -9.80 -12.92 -13.64
N VAL A 86 -8.48 -12.82 -13.75
CA VAL A 86 -7.61 -13.87 -14.30
C VAL A 86 -7.07 -14.75 -13.18
#